data_AF-A0A8S3GW11-F1
#
_entry.id   AF-A0A8S3GW11-F1
#
_cell.length_a   1.000
_cell.length_b   1.000
_cell.length_c   1.000
_cell.angle_alpha   90.00
_cell.angle_beta   90.00
_cell.angle_gamma   90.00
#
_symmetry.space_group_name_H-M   'P 1'
#
loop_
_entity.id
_entity.type
_entity.pdbx_description
1 polymer ?
#
loop_
_entity_poly.entity_id
_entity_poly.type
_entity_poly.pdbx_seq_one_letter_code
_entity_poly.pdbx_strand_id
1 'polypeptide(L)' 'MNVLKDWNASKQPLTAPPKPNMLVCAQYDADDFWYRAWIQNVTENGYRVYFVDFGNDEIVSIDRLSECPDILRTIPW' A
#
# COMPACT_ATOMS: atom_id res chain seq x y z
N MET A 1 12.89 7.80 2.71
CA MET A 1 12.29 6.49 3.04
C MET A 1 11.15 6.73 4.01
N ASN A 2 9.90 6.54 3.57
CA ASN A 2 8.72 6.75 4.38
C ASN A 2 8.19 5.40 4.87
N VAL A 3 8.59 5.01 6.08
CA VAL A 3 8.09 3.80 6.74
C VAL A 3 7.03 4.22 7.75
N LEU A 4 5.82 3.68 7.65
CA LEU A 4 4.70 4.02 8.52
C LEU A 4 4.66 3.04 9.70
N LYS A 5 5.70 3.06 10.54
CA LYS A 5 5.96 2.06 11.60
C LYS A 5 4.84 1.94 12.65
N ASP A 6 4.10 3.02 12.91
CA ASP A 6 3.00 3.05 13.89
C ASP A 6 1.60 3.17 13.23
N TRP A 7 1.50 2.89 11.93
CA TRP A 7 0.28 3.15 11.15
C TRP A 7 -0.90 2.23 11.47
N ASN A 8 -0.68 1.14 12.21
CA ASN A 8 -1.73 0.17 12.54
C ASN A 8 -2.96 0.81 13.20
N ALA A 9 -2.79 1.85 14.02
CA ALA A 9 -3.89 2.57 14.66
C ALA A 9 -4.54 3.64 13.78
N SER A 10 -3.88 4.05 12.69
CA SER A 10 -4.33 5.10 11.76
C SER A 10 -4.76 4.56 10.40
N LYS A 11 -4.68 3.24 10.18
CA LYS A 11 -5.11 2.61 8.95
C LYS A 11 -6.56 2.95 8.65
N GLN A 12 -6.81 3.30 7.40
CA GLN A 12 -8.15 3.58 6.91
C GLN A 12 -8.57 2.41 6.01
N PRO A 13 -9.69 1.74 6.33
CA PRO A 13 -10.16 0.64 5.50
C PRO A 13 -10.47 1.14 4.09
N LEU A 14 -10.19 0.32 3.09
CA LEU A 14 -10.59 0.60 1.73
C LEU A 14 -12.12 0.62 1.63
N THR A 15 -12.67 1.72 1.13
CA THR A 15 -14.12 1.86 0.90
C THR A 15 -14.63 1.08 -0.31
N ALA A 16 -13.73 0.71 -1.23
CA ALA A 16 -14.01 -0.10 -2.42
C ALA A 16 -12.76 -0.90 -2.83
N PRO A 17 -12.92 -1.96 -3.66
CA PRO A 17 -11.78 -2.68 -4.22
C PRO A 17 -10.83 -1.73 -4.99
N PRO A 18 -9.53 -1.71 -4.65
CA PRO A 18 -8.60 -0.77 -5.23
C PRO A 18 -8.27 -1.17 -6.68
N LYS A 19 -8.02 -0.17 -7.52
CA LYS A 19 -7.83 -0.32 -8.97
C LYS A 19 -6.39 -0.01 -9.36
N PRO A 20 -5.91 -0.49 -10.51
CA PRO A 20 -4.61 -0.11 -11.05
C PRO A 20 -4.42 1.41 -11.05
N ASN A 21 -3.19 1.85 -10.77
CA ASN A 21 -2.76 3.24 -10.60
C ASN A 21 -3.31 3.98 -9.38
N MET A 22 -4.03 3.31 -8.46
CA MET A 22 -4.35 3.90 -7.16
C MET A 22 -3.16 3.81 -6.21
N LEU A 23 -2.81 4.94 -5.58
CA LEU A 23 -1.88 4.97 -4.45
C LEU A 23 -2.63 4.54 -3.17
N VAL A 24 -2.09 3.52 -2.52
CA VAL A 24 -2.58 2.88 -1.30
C VAL A 24 -1.42 2.75 -0.30
N CYS A 25 -1.73 2.36 0.93
CA CYS A 25 -0.75 1.85 1.86
C CYS A 25 -0.84 0.33 1.84
N ALA A 26 0.30 -0.35 1.75
CA ALA A 26 0.39 -1.81 1.76
C ALA A 26 1.33 -2.26 2.88
N GLN A 27 0.96 -3.35 3.55
CA GLN A 27 1.77 -3.97 4.58
C GLN A 27 2.71 -5.00 3.95
N TYR A 28 4.02 -4.80 4.10
CA TYR A 28 5.03 -5.70 3.56
C TYR A 28 5.09 -7.01 4.36
N ASP A 29 5.23 -8.15 3.68
CA ASP A 29 5.19 -9.47 4.35
C ASP A 29 6.41 -9.72 5.24
N ALA A 30 7.58 -9.15 4.93
CA ALA A 30 8.81 -9.50 5.63
C ALA A 30 8.97 -8.84 7.01
N ASP A 31 8.33 -7.69 7.25
CA ASP A 31 8.49 -6.90 8.47
C ASP A 31 7.19 -6.40 9.09
N ASP A 32 6.05 -6.70 8.46
CA ASP A 32 4.72 -6.25 8.86
C ASP A 32 4.57 -4.72 8.99
N PHE A 33 5.45 -3.94 8.36
CA PHE A 33 5.35 -2.49 8.30
C PHE A 33 4.54 -2.02 7.10
N TRP A 34 3.98 -0.82 7.23
CA TRP A 34 3.17 -0.19 6.20
C TRP A 34 4.00 0.80 5.37
N TYR A 35 3.76 0.74 4.07
CA TYR A 35 4.49 1.50 3.07
C TYR A 35 3.56 2.08 2.02
N ARG A 36 3.96 3.16 1.37
CA ARG A 36 3.22 3.68 0.22
C ARG A 36 3.41 2.75 -0.97
N ALA A 37 2.32 2.42 -1.65
CA ALA A 37 2.38 1.55 -2.81
C ALA A 37 1.34 1.91 -3.88
N TRP A 38 1.70 1.71 -5.15
CA TRP A 38 0.73 1.73 -6.25
C TRP A 38 0.18 0.35 -6.51
N ILE A 39 -1.14 0.25 -6.71
CA ILE A 39 -1.70 -0.94 -7.34
C ILE A 39 -1.21 -0.98 -8.79
N GLN A 40 -0.42 -1.99 -9.14
CA GLN A 40 -0.05 -2.25 -10.52
C GLN A 40 -1.13 -3.05 -11.24
N ASN A 41 -1.66 -4.09 -10.59
CA ASN A 41 -2.66 -4.95 -11.17
C ASN A 41 -3.51 -5.68 -10.13
N VAL A 42 -4.70 -6.13 -10.54
CA VAL A 42 -5.55 -7.03 -9.76
C VAL A 42 -5.38 -8.44 -10.34
N THR A 43 -5.12 -9.41 -9.47
CA THR A 43 -4.86 -10.81 -9.84
C THR A 43 -5.82 -11.74 -9.11
N GLU A 44 -5.88 -13.01 -9.49
CA GLU A 44 -6.67 -14.03 -8.79
C GLU A 44 -6.20 -14.23 -7.33
N ASN A 45 -4.92 -13.96 -7.06
CA ASN A 45 -4.29 -14.18 -5.77
C ASN A 45 -4.24 -12.92 -4.88
N GLY A 46 -4.78 -11.80 -5.35
CA GLY A 46 -4.72 -10.51 -4.64
C GLY A 46 -4.26 -9.36 -5.53
N TYR A 47 -3.58 -8.38 -4.95
CA TYR A 47 -3.19 -7.15 -5.62
C TYR A 47 -1.69 -7.09 -5.79
N ARG A 48 -1.21 -6.96 -7.05
CA ARG A 48 0.19 -6.64 -7.29
C ARG A 48 0.41 -5.17 -6.97
N VAL A 49 1.26 -4.90 -6.01
CA VAL A 49 1.59 -3.55 -5.54
C VAL A 49 3.06 -3.23 -5.80
N TYR A 50 3.37 -1.96 -6.01
CA TYR A 50 4.74 -1.46 -6.15
C TYR A 50 5.02 -0.46 -5.05
N PHE A 51 5.98 -0.77 -4.18
CA PHE A 51 6.38 0.07 -3.08
C PHE A 51 7.17 1.28 -3.58
N VAL A 52 6.52 2.43 -3.68
CA VAL A 52 7.03 3.59 -4.42
C VAL A 52 8.32 4.16 -3.82
N ASP A 53 8.52 3.99 -2.51
CA ASP A 53 9.70 4.48 -1.79
C ASP A 53 10.92 3.53 -1.87
N PHE A 54 10.73 2.31 -2.40
CA PHE A 54 11.72 1.22 -2.32
C PHE A 54 12.05 0.60 -3.68
N GLY A 55 11.10 0.63 -4.62
CA GLY A 55 11.30 0.16 -5.98
C GLY A 55 11.07 -1.34 -6.20
N ASN A 56 10.56 -2.05 -5.20
CA ASN A 56 10.17 -3.46 -5.31
C ASN A 56 8.65 -3.63 -5.44
N ASP A 57 8.23 -4.79 -5.93
CA ASP A 57 6.83 -5.18 -6.04
C ASP A 57 6.52 -6.48 -5.27
N GLU A 58 5.25 -6.65 -4.91
CA GLU A 58 4.74 -7.81 -4.18
C GLU A 58 3.25 -8.05 -4.51
N ILE A 59 2.76 -9.27 -4.27
CA ILE A 59 1.32 -9.57 -4.29
C ILE A 59 0.82 -9.63 -2.85
N VAL A 60 -0.12 -8.75 -2.51
CA VAL A 60 -0.71 -8.67 -1.17
C VAL A 60 -2.22 -8.89 -1.21
N SER A 61 -2.76 -9.44 -0.13
CA SER A 61 -4.20 -9.59 0.07
C SER A 61 -4.86 -8.27 0.46
N ILE A 62 -6.20 -8.19 0.33
CA ILE A 62 -6.94 -6.95 0.60
C ILE A 62 -6.84 -6.49 2.07
N ASP A 63 -6.66 -7.40 3.02
CA ASP A 63 -6.50 -7.11 4.44
C ASP A 63 -5.15 -6.46 4.78
N ARG A 64 -4.15 -6.60 3.89
CA ARG A 64 -2.86 -5.91 3.94
C ARG A 64 -2.86 -4.59 3.17
N LEU A 65 -4.04 -4.11 2.77
CA LEU A 65 -4.20 -2.82 2.09
C LEU A 65 -5.02 -1.83 2.93
N SER A 66 -4.66 -0.56 2.80
CA SER A 66 -5.31 0.58 3.45
C SER A 66 -5.38 1.75 2.46
N GLU A 67 -6.36 2.64 2.65
CA GLU A 67 -6.33 3.93 1.98
C GLU A 67 -5.04 4.67 2.37
N CYS A 68 -4.44 5.36 1.40
CA CYS A 68 -3.26 6.19 1.61
C CYS A 68 -3.71 7.63 1.85
N PRO A 69 -3.50 8.19 3.07
CA PRO A 69 -3.88 9.55 3.41
C PRO A 69 -3.30 10.58 2.46
N ASP A 70 -4.05 11.65 2.19
CA ASP A 70 -3.64 12.73 1.28
C ASP A 70 -2.26 13.30 1.58
N ILE A 71 -1.90 13.45 2.86
CA ILE A 71 -0.59 13.96 3.28
C ILE A 71 0.57 13.08 2.80
N LEU A 72 0.36 11.76 2.65
CA LEU A 72 1.37 10.84 2.15
C LEU A 72 1.45 10.80 0.62
N ARG A 73 0.39 11.27 -0.06
CA ARG A 73 0.33 11.35 -1.53
C ARG A 73 1.15 12.52 -2.08
N THR A 74 1.42 13.53 -1.26
CA THR A 74 2.21 14.72 -1.63
C THR A 74 3.71 14.54 -1.43
N ILE A 75 4.14 13.46 -0.78
CA ILE A 75 5.56 13.19 -0.56
C ILE A 75 6.19 12.76 -1.90
N PRO A 76 7.29 13.39 -2.35
CA PRO A 76 8.02 12.96 -3.54
C PRO A 76 8.51 11.51 -3.44
N TRP A 77 8.79 10.90 -4.58
CA TRP A 77 9.36 9.56 -4.70
C TRP A 77 10.84 9.57 -4.31
#